data_AF-U2Z8S8-F1
#
_entry.id   AF-U2Z8S8-F1
#
_cell.length_a   1.000
_cell.length_b   1.000
_cell.length_c   1.000
_cell.angle_alpha   90.00
_cell.angle_beta   90.00
_cell.angle_gamma   90.00
#
_symmetry.space_group_name_H-M   'P 1'
#
loop_
_entity.id
_entity.type
_entity.pdbx_description
1 polymer ?
#
loop_
_entity_poly.entity_id
_entity_poly.type
_entity_poly.pdbx_seq_one_letter_code
_entity_poly.pdbx_strand_id
1 'polypeptide(L)'
;MKQVISHKAARPDRVGPFTIARALPNEAAQSVGPIMLLDHLPPMTIAAGELPDPDGSFAHPHRGIATFTYVLEGALTHADSSGGHGTITAGGVQWMKAGRGIVHDEMLPAKLRREGGRLHSFQFWINLPARHKAEPAEYMPVSTEKLPVVALPGGRAQLKVLLGEYDGSASPIPIYAHEFIWHLRVEPMGAARVALHPDLPVAGFLPGHGAVVSGTEVGAQRYFELGADGTEIEIVNPRAEPLDLLLFGGEPITEPVAMRGPFVMNTEGELKQAFREFRAGEYGQIAYQPETD
;
A
#
# COMPACT_ATOMS: atom_id res chain seq x y z
N MET A 1 -15.34 10.20 -19.16
CA MET A 1 -14.93 10.37 -17.75
C MET A 1 -15.55 9.26 -16.91
N LYS A 2 -14.73 8.43 -16.24
CA LYS A 2 -15.22 7.49 -15.22
C LYS A 2 -15.84 8.28 -14.07
N GLN A 3 -17.00 7.84 -13.61
CA GLN A 3 -17.77 8.47 -12.55
C GLN A 3 -17.55 7.77 -11.21
N VAL A 4 -17.63 8.52 -10.11
CA VAL A 4 -17.64 7.95 -8.76
C VAL A 4 -18.99 7.25 -8.54
N ILE A 5 -18.95 5.95 -8.28
CA ILE A 5 -20.18 5.15 -8.03
C ILE A 5 -20.42 4.90 -6.53
N SER A 6 -19.38 5.01 -5.72
CA SER A 6 -19.43 4.81 -4.27
C SER A 6 -18.24 5.51 -3.62
N HIS A 7 -18.42 6.02 -2.40
CA HIS A 7 -17.32 6.50 -1.57
C HIS A 7 -17.60 6.26 -0.09
N LYS A 8 -16.62 5.75 0.64
CA LYS A 8 -16.74 5.34 2.05
C LYS A 8 -15.64 5.98 2.88
N ALA A 9 -15.98 6.41 4.09
CA ALA A 9 -14.96 6.86 5.04
C ALA A 9 -14.11 5.65 5.47
N ALA A 10 -12.80 5.85 5.54
CA ALA A 10 -11.92 4.89 6.19
C ALA A 10 -12.28 4.79 7.68
N ARG A 11 -12.14 3.59 8.25
CA ARG A 11 -12.50 3.31 9.64
C ARG A 11 -11.26 3.27 10.51
N PRO A 12 -11.30 3.82 11.73
CA PRO A 12 -10.20 3.65 12.66
C PRO A 12 -10.02 2.17 13.01
N ASP A 13 -8.78 1.71 13.06
CA ASP A 13 -8.37 0.38 13.54
C ASP A 13 -7.01 0.49 14.25
N ARG A 14 -6.49 -0.62 14.80
CA ARG A 14 -5.20 -0.64 15.49
C ARG A 14 -4.25 -1.68 14.91
N VAL A 15 -3.00 -1.27 14.73
CA VAL A 15 -1.86 -2.14 14.41
C VAL A 15 -0.75 -1.81 15.40
N GLY A 16 -0.42 -2.78 16.27
CA GLY A 16 0.47 -2.54 17.39
C GLY A 16 0.01 -1.34 18.25
N PRO A 17 0.88 -0.34 18.51
CA PRO A 17 0.52 0.86 19.26
C PRO A 17 -0.19 1.93 18.41
N PHE A 18 -0.22 1.78 17.08
CA PHE A 18 -0.68 2.82 16.17
C PHE A 18 -2.17 2.71 15.86
N THR A 19 -2.85 3.86 15.79
CA THR A 19 -4.19 3.95 15.21
C THR A 19 -4.05 4.22 13.72
N ILE A 20 -4.60 3.34 12.91
CA ILE A 20 -4.63 3.46 11.45
C ILE A 20 -6.05 3.76 10.97
N ALA A 21 -6.17 4.24 9.74
CA ALA A 21 -7.42 4.38 9.01
C ALA A 21 -7.50 3.30 7.92
N ARG A 22 -8.34 2.29 8.14
CA ARG A 22 -8.59 1.20 7.19
C ARG A 22 -9.55 1.65 6.10
N ALA A 23 -9.02 1.80 4.89
CA ALA A 23 -9.77 2.22 3.71
C ALA A 23 -10.33 1.02 2.92
N LEU A 24 -9.62 -0.11 2.91
CA LEU A 24 -10.04 -1.37 2.27
C LEU A 24 -9.56 -2.55 3.15
N PRO A 25 -10.34 -3.62 3.35
CA PRO A 25 -11.73 -3.80 2.90
C PRO A 25 -12.70 -2.86 3.62
N ASN A 26 -13.85 -2.60 3.02
CA ASN A 26 -14.91 -1.75 3.57
C ASN A 26 -16.32 -2.24 3.15
N GLU A 27 -17.36 -1.45 3.42
CA GLU A 27 -18.75 -1.80 3.06
C GLU A 27 -19.04 -1.86 1.56
N ALA A 28 -18.28 -1.11 0.75
CA ALA A 28 -18.44 -1.07 -0.69
C ALA A 28 -17.69 -2.23 -1.38
N ALA A 29 -16.46 -2.53 -0.94
CA ALA A 29 -15.64 -3.56 -1.55
C ALA A 29 -14.77 -4.32 -0.54
N GLN A 30 -14.59 -5.61 -0.84
CA GLN A 30 -13.60 -6.46 -0.20
C GLN A 30 -12.23 -6.36 -0.89
N SER A 31 -12.19 -6.02 -2.18
CA SER A 31 -10.98 -5.89 -2.98
C SER A 31 -11.20 -5.02 -4.22
N VAL A 32 -10.13 -4.47 -4.79
CA VAL A 32 -10.11 -3.79 -6.09
C VAL A 32 -9.00 -4.41 -6.93
N GLY A 33 -9.37 -5.17 -7.97
CA GLY A 33 -8.42 -6.06 -8.64
C GLY A 33 -7.83 -7.07 -7.64
N PRO A 34 -6.49 -7.22 -7.56
CA PRO A 34 -5.86 -8.05 -6.54
C PRO A 34 -5.62 -7.32 -5.21
N ILE A 35 -5.91 -6.02 -5.09
CA ILE A 35 -5.65 -5.25 -3.87
C ILE A 35 -6.76 -5.53 -2.87
N MET A 36 -6.42 -6.12 -1.72
CA MET A 36 -7.37 -6.59 -0.72
C MET A 36 -7.38 -5.73 0.55
N LEU A 37 -6.31 -4.98 0.80
CA LEU A 37 -6.18 -4.13 1.98
C LEU A 37 -5.52 -2.81 1.59
N LEU A 38 -6.00 -1.74 2.22
CA LEU A 38 -5.36 -0.44 2.28
C LEU A 38 -5.55 0.12 3.69
N ASP A 39 -4.48 0.10 4.46
CA ASP A 39 -4.39 0.81 5.73
C ASP A 39 -3.58 2.09 5.53
N HIS A 40 -4.10 3.20 6.03
CA HIS A 40 -3.44 4.50 6.03
C HIS A 40 -3.03 4.81 7.45
N LEU A 41 -1.75 5.04 7.71
CA LEU A 41 -1.27 5.63 8.94
C LEU A 41 -1.25 7.16 8.73
N PRO A 42 -2.23 7.92 9.28
CA PRO A 42 -2.29 9.36 9.06
C PRO A 42 -1.04 10.05 9.63
N PRO A 43 -0.74 11.30 9.20
CA PRO A 43 0.42 12.03 9.70
C PRO A 43 0.43 12.06 11.23
N MET A 44 1.51 11.56 11.81
CA MET A 44 1.72 11.55 13.26
C MET A 44 3.12 12.02 13.61
N THR A 45 3.24 12.58 14.82
CA THR A 45 4.53 12.95 15.41
C THR A 45 4.97 11.84 16.35
N ILE A 46 6.20 11.36 16.18
CA ILE A 46 6.89 10.45 17.08
C ILE A 46 7.75 11.29 18.02
N ALA A 47 7.58 11.16 19.33
CA ALA A 47 8.44 11.84 20.28
C ALA A 47 9.80 11.11 20.41
N ALA A 48 10.84 11.89 20.66
CA ALA A 48 12.19 11.37 20.89
C ALA A 48 12.22 10.42 22.10
N GLY A 49 12.77 9.22 21.91
CA GLY A 49 12.91 8.20 22.96
C GLY A 49 11.61 7.53 23.40
N GLU A 50 10.50 7.74 22.69
CA GLU A 50 9.18 7.21 23.08
C GLU A 50 9.03 5.71 22.84
N LEU A 51 9.72 5.18 21.83
CA LEU A 51 9.59 3.78 21.42
C LEU A 51 10.86 2.99 21.69
N PRO A 52 10.75 1.76 22.25
CA PRO A 52 11.90 0.93 22.57
C PRO A 52 12.59 0.46 21.29
N ASP A 53 13.81 -0.05 21.45
CA ASP A 53 14.45 -0.79 20.36
C ASP A 53 13.62 -2.03 19.99
N PRO A 54 13.58 -2.40 18.70
CA PRO A 54 12.86 -3.58 18.27
C PRO A 54 13.41 -4.84 18.95
N ASP A 55 12.54 -5.54 19.66
CA ASP A 55 12.81 -6.82 20.32
C ASP A 55 12.12 -8.00 19.61
N GLY A 56 11.50 -7.73 18.45
CA GLY A 56 10.71 -8.66 17.67
C GLY A 56 9.33 -8.98 18.23
N SER A 57 8.85 -8.25 19.24
CA SER A 57 7.49 -8.39 19.76
C SER A 57 6.39 -8.07 18.72
N PHE A 58 6.72 -7.32 17.66
CA PHE A 58 5.83 -7.03 16.54
C PHE A 58 6.06 -7.92 15.30
N ALA A 59 7.01 -8.84 15.37
CA ALA A 59 7.25 -9.79 14.29
C ALA A 59 6.00 -10.66 14.05
N HIS A 60 5.55 -10.72 12.80
CA HIS A 60 4.33 -11.42 12.43
C HIS A 60 4.46 -12.13 11.08
N PRO A 61 3.68 -13.19 10.85
CA PRO A 61 3.80 -13.96 9.63
C PRO A 61 2.93 -13.39 8.51
N HIS A 62 3.24 -13.72 7.25
CA HIS A 62 2.34 -13.61 6.10
C HIS A 62 2.51 -14.79 5.16
N ARG A 63 1.48 -15.07 4.35
CA ARG A 63 1.53 -16.05 3.25
C ARG A 63 0.51 -15.72 2.15
N GLY A 64 0.91 -15.94 0.90
CA GLY A 64 0.03 -15.91 -0.27
C GLY A 64 -0.35 -14.52 -0.75
N ILE A 65 0.28 -13.49 -0.21
CA ILE A 65 0.17 -12.09 -0.63
C ILE A 65 1.55 -11.50 -0.92
N ALA A 66 1.56 -10.35 -1.58
CA ALA A 66 2.62 -9.37 -1.41
C ALA A 66 2.13 -8.23 -0.51
N THR A 67 2.95 -7.77 0.42
CA THR A 67 2.73 -6.51 1.13
C THR A 67 3.45 -5.39 0.39
N PHE A 68 2.84 -4.20 0.37
CA PHE A 68 3.39 -3.03 -0.28
C PHE A 68 3.24 -1.82 0.65
N THR A 69 4.36 -1.27 1.11
CA THR A 69 4.40 -0.15 2.05
C THR A 69 4.89 1.09 1.33
N TYR A 70 4.15 2.19 1.38
CA TYR A 70 4.53 3.48 0.83
C TYR A 70 4.72 4.52 1.95
N VAL A 71 5.89 5.13 2.04
CA VAL A 71 6.18 6.17 3.04
C VAL A 71 6.05 7.53 2.38
N LEU A 72 5.06 8.31 2.78
CA LEU A 72 4.89 9.69 2.29
C LEU A 72 5.73 10.68 3.10
N GLU A 73 5.86 10.46 4.42
CA GLU A 73 6.76 11.22 5.29
C GLU A 73 7.46 10.33 6.31
N GLY A 74 8.69 10.67 6.68
CA GLY A 74 9.49 9.90 7.63
C GLY A 74 10.24 8.75 6.97
N ALA A 75 10.33 7.63 7.68
CA ALA A 75 11.01 6.43 7.23
C ALA A 75 10.53 5.20 8.01
N LEU A 76 10.65 4.02 7.41
CA LEU A 76 10.36 2.72 8.01
C LEU A 76 11.49 1.73 7.70
N THR A 77 11.85 0.93 8.70
CA THR A 77 12.80 -0.18 8.58
C THR A 77 12.03 -1.50 8.56
N HIS A 78 12.49 -2.43 7.75
CA HIS A 78 11.99 -3.80 7.70
C HIS A 78 13.11 -4.81 7.92
N ALA A 79 12.76 -5.94 8.53
CA ALA A 79 13.58 -7.13 8.57
C ALA A 79 12.70 -8.38 8.46
N ASP A 80 13.17 -9.43 7.80
CA ASP A 80 12.43 -10.68 7.64
C ASP A 80 13.27 -11.94 7.77
N SER A 81 12.56 -13.06 7.90
CA SER A 81 13.14 -14.40 8.10
C SER A 81 13.81 -14.98 6.85
N SER A 82 13.69 -14.34 5.68
CA SER A 82 14.44 -14.69 4.47
C SER A 82 15.79 -13.95 4.38
N GLY A 83 16.07 -13.05 5.33
CA GLY A 83 17.25 -12.18 5.36
C GLY A 83 17.04 -10.85 4.65
N GLY A 84 15.84 -10.59 4.12
CA GLY A 84 15.47 -9.30 3.58
C GLY A 84 15.44 -8.25 4.68
N HIS A 85 16.07 -7.11 4.40
CA HIS A 85 16.12 -5.98 5.32
C HIS A 85 16.33 -4.69 4.54
N GLY A 86 15.85 -3.58 5.08
CA GLY A 86 16.05 -2.28 4.46
C GLY A 86 15.29 -1.17 5.16
N THR A 87 15.78 0.05 4.99
CA THR A 87 15.08 1.26 5.41
C THR A 87 14.62 2.03 4.18
N ILE A 88 13.33 2.32 4.11
CA ILE A 88 12.74 3.20 3.10
C ILE A 88 12.42 4.55 3.74
N THR A 89 12.72 5.63 3.02
CA THR A 89 12.46 7.02 3.45
C THR A 89 11.30 7.60 2.64
N ALA A 90 10.90 8.83 2.97
CA ALA A 90 9.83 9.58 2.30
C ALA A 90 9.93 9.51 0.75
N GLY A 91 8.82 9.16 0.12
CA GLY A 91 8.69 8.89 -1.30
C GLY A 91 9.10 7.47 -1.71
N GLY A 92 9.76 6.69 -0.86
CA GLY A 92 10.16 5.31 -1.14
C GLY A 92 9.06 4.29 -0.85
N VAL A 93 9.24 3.10 -1.39
CA VAL A 93 8.33 1.96 -1.21
C VAL A 93 9.08 0.70 -0.83
N GLN A 94 8.39 -0.18 -0.13
CA GLN A 94 8.83 -1.52 0.16
C GLN A 94 7.83 -2.48 -0.44
N TRP A 95 8.31 -3.46 -1.19
CA TRP A 95 7.52 -4.58 -1.66
C TRP A 95 8.08 -5.87 -1.08
N MET A 96 7.22 -6.67 -0.45
CA MET A 96 7.58 -7.97 0.07
C MET A 96 6.59 -9.02 -0.44
N LYS A 97 7.05 -9.96 -1.27
CA LYS A 97 6.29 -11.18 -1.57
C LYS A 97 6.43 -12.13 -0.41
N ALA A 98 5.34 -12.42 0.29
CA ALA A 98 5.34 -13.43 1.34
C ALA A 98 5.41 -14.86 0.78
N GLY A 99 4.88 -15.08 -0.43
CA GLY A 99 4.93 -16.36 -1.13
C GLY A 99 4.42 -17.50 -0.24
N ARG A 100 5.22 -18.56 -0.10
CA ARG A 100 4.94 -19.74 0.73
C ARG A 100 4.99 -19.53 2.24
N GLY A 101 5.34 -18.34 2.72
CA GLY A 101 5.38 -18.04 4.15
C GLY A 101 6.66 -17.31 4.54
N ILE A 102 6.48 -16.25 5.32
CA ILE A 102 7.56 -15.45 5.89
C ILE A 102 7.15 -14.94 7.27
N VAL A 103 8.11 -14.65 8.13
CA VAL A 103 7.94 -13.80 9.32
C VAL A 103 8.72 -12.52 9.10
N HIS A 104 8.10 -11.37 9.33
CA HIS A 104 8.78 -10.09 9.21
C HIS A 104 8.37 -9.12 10.32
N ASP A 105 9.14 -8.05 10.43
CA ASP A 105 8.94 -6.98 11.38
C ASP A 105 9.10 -5.61 10.67
N GLU A 106 8.24 -4.67 11.04
CA GLU A 106 8.21 -3.32 10.50
C GLU A 106 8.38 -2.34 11.66
N MET A 107 9.47 -1.59 11.61
CA MET A 107 9.99 -0.83 12.75
C MET A 107 10.23 0.62 12.33
N LEU A 108 10.15 1.54 13.28
CA LEU A 108 10.71 2.87 13.07
C LEU A 108 12.23 2.78 13.03
N PRO A 109 12.95 3.48 12.14
CA PRO A 109 14.42 3.46 12.14
C PRO A 109 15.02 4.05 13.43
N ALA A 110 16.23 3.61 13.82
CA ALA A 110 16.96 4.11 15.00
C ALA A 110 16.91 5.63 15.16
N LYS A 111 17.20 6.35 14.07
CA LYS A 111 17.19 7.82 14.07
C LYS A 111 15.83 8.39 14.46
N LEU A 112 14.75 7.87 13.89
CA LEU A 112 13.39 8.35 14.18
C LEU A 112 12.97 8.03 15.62
N ARG A 113 13.39 6.87 16.16
CA ARG A 113 13.18 6.53 17.58
C ARG A 113 13.96 7.46 18.51
N ARG A 114 15.23 7.74 18.21
CA ARG A 114 16.12 8.57 19.04
C ARG A 114 15.78 10.05 19.01
N GLU A 115 15.51 10.60 17.82
CA GLU A 115 15.37 12.05 17.60
C GLU A 115 13.92 12.51 17.52
N GLY A 116 12.97 11.58 17.34
CA GLY A 116 11.60 11.90 16.99
C GLY A 116 11.48 12.40 15.55
N GLY A 117 10.24 12.69 15.13
CA GLY A 117 9.97 13.14 13.77
C GLY A 117 8.53 12.91 13.35
N ARG A 118 8.29 12.96 12.03
CA ARG A 118 6.98 12.66 11.46
C ARG A 118 6.98 11.32 10.75
N LEU A 119 5.84 10.65 10.78
CA LEU A 119 5.57 9.46 9.99
C LEU A 119 4.20 9.60 9.33
N HIS A 120 4.14 9.30 8.05
CA HIS A 120 2.91 9.22 7.26
C HIS A 120 3.10 8.13 6.21
N SER A 121 2.33 7.05 6.29
CA SER A 121 2.54 5.88 5.43
C SER A 121 1.25 5.16 5.07
N PHE A 122 1.37 4.25 4.11
CA PHE A 122 0.29 3.40 3.62
C PHE A 122 0.78 1.97 3.55
N GLN A 123 -0.10 1.03 3.90
CA GLN A 123 0.11 -0.40 3.76
C GLN A 123 -0.95 -0.98 2.84
N PHE A 124 -0.51 -1.70 1.82
CA PHE A 124 -1.38 -2.48 0.96
C PHE A 124 -1.08 -3.97 1.11
N TRP A 125 -2.12 -4.80 0.99
CA TRP A 125 -1.96 -6.23 0.69
C TRP A 125 -2.49 -6.51 -0.71
N ILE A 126 -1.67 -7.21 -1.48
CA ILE A 126 -1.93 -7.58 -2.88
C ILE A 126 -2.00 -9.09 -2.93
N ASN A 127 -3.14 -9.63 -3.34
CA ASN A 127 -3.35 -11.06 -3.52
C ASN A 127 -2.44 -11.59 -4.63
N LEU A 128 -1.76 -12.71 -4.37
CA LEU A 128 -1.03 -13.42 -5.43
C LEU A 128 -1.95 -14.43 -6.13
N PRO A 129 -1.83 -14.59 -7.47
CA PRO A 129 -2.39 -15.76 -8.15
C PRO A 129 -1.84 -17.07 -7.56
N ALA A 130 -2.62 -18.15 -7.61
CA ALA A 130 -2.34 -19.44 -6.96
C ALA A 130 -0.94 -19.96 -7.28
N ARG A 131 -0.52 -19.85 -8.54
CA ARG A 131 0.80 -20.26 -9.01
C ARG A 131 1.97 -19.59 -8.27
N HIS A 132 1.77 -18.38 -7.75
CA HIS A 132 2.79 -17.59 -7.05
C HIS A 132 2.72 -17.74 -5.52
N LYS A 133 1.62 -18.27 -4.96
CA LYS A 133 1.48 -18.43 -3.50
C LYS A 133 2.40 -19.49 -2.89
N ALA A 134 3.00 -20.35 -3.71
CA ALA A 134 3.95 -21.38 -3.28
C ALA A 134 5.43 -21.00 -3.52
N GLU A 135 5.67 -19.85 -4.16
CA GLU A 135 7.02 -19.37 -4.44
C GLU A 135 7.75 -18.94 -3.16
N PRO A 136 9.10 -18.88 -3.16
CA PRO A 136 9.85 -18.29 -2.05
C PRO A 136 9.45 -16.85 -1.78
N ALA A 137 9.71 -16.41 -0.55
CA ALA A 137 9.56 -15.01 -0.20
C ALA A 137 10.64 -14.16 -0.89
N GLU A 138 10.29 -12.91 -1.21
CA GLU A 138 11.18 -11.94 -1.83
C GLU A 138 10.97 -10.56 -1.22
N TYR A 139 12.04 -9.79 -1.11
CA TYR A 139 12.03 -8.45 -0.54
C TYR A 139 12.69 -7.46 -1.51
N MET A 140 12.05 -6.32 -1.75
CA MET A 140 12.55 -5.27 -2.63
C MET A 140 12.25 -3.87 -2.05
N PRO A 141 13.25 -3.19 -1.47
CA PRO A 141 13.15 -1.78 -1.14
C PRO A 141 13.46 -0.92 -2.37
N VAL A 142 12.63 0.07 -2.65
CA VAL A 142 12.79 0.97 -3.80
C VAL A 142 12.76 2.42 -3.31
N SER A 143 13.89 3.11 -3.49
CA SER A 143 14.01 4.52 -3.13
C SER A 143 13.21 5.42 -4.07
N THR A 144 12.90 6.63 -3.62
CA THR A 144 12.07 7.58 -4.38
C THR A 144 12.61 7.89 -5.78
N GLU A 145 13.93 7.91 -5.94
CA GLU A 145 14.62 8.24 -7.20
C GLU A 145 14.48 7.15 -8.27
N LYS A 146 14.17 5.92 -7.85
CA LYS A 146 13.95 4.78 -8.75
C LYS A 146 12.50 4.64 -9.22
N LEU A 147 11.59 5.45 -8.66
CA LEU A 147 10.17 5.44 -9.00
C LEU A 147 9.87 6.56 -10.00
N PRO A 148 9.29 6.25 -11.18
CA PRO A 148 8.99 7.27 -12.17
C PRO A 148 7.98 8.31 -11.66
N VAL A 149 8.21 9.58 -12.03
CA VAL A 149 7.26 10.67 -11.82
C VAL A 149 6.94 11.27 -13.19
N VAL A 150 5.65 11.25 -13.54
CA VAL A 150 5.13 11.75 -14.81
C VAL A 150 4.37 13.05 -14.55
N ALA A 151 4.75 14.12 -15.24
CA ALA A 151 4.01 15.37 -15.23
C ALA A 151 2.71 15.20 -16.04
N LEU A 152 1.57 15.58 -15.47
CA LEU A 152 0.29 15.46 -16.17
C LEU A 152 0.01 16.70 -17.05
N PRO A 153 -0.83 16.55 -18.08
CA PRO A 153 -1.25 17.68 -18.91
C PRO A 153 -1.78 18.85 -18.08
N GLY A 154 -1.40 20.06 -18.46
CA GLY A 154 -1.74 21.29 -17.74
C GLY A 154 -0.72 21.72 -16.67
N GLY A 155 0.27 20.88 -16.35
CA GLY A 155 1.45 21.29 -15.57
C GLY A 155 1.20 21.64 -14.09
N ARG A 156 0.01 21.32 -13.56
CA ARG A 156 -0.38 21.57 -12.16
C ARG A 156 -0.63 20.28 -11.38
N ALA A 157 -0.15 19.16 -11.89
CA ALA A 157 -0.21 17.88 -11.22
C ALA A 157 0.90 16.95 -11.71
N GLN A 158 1.29 16.04 -10.85
CA GLN A 158 2.24 14.96 -11.15
C GLN A 158 1.72 13.63 -10.62
N LEU A 159 2.04 12.56 -11.32
CA LEU A 159 1.71 11.20 -10.97
C LEU A 159 2.99 10.42 -10.74
N LYS A 160 3.16 9.86 -9.55
CA LYS A 160 4.23 8.95 -9.22
C LYS A 160 3.78 7.51 -9.39
N VAL A 161 4.50 6.75 -10.21
CA VAL A 161 4.20 5.34 -10.49
C VAL A 161 4.84 4.48 -9.39
N LEU A 162 4.08 4.20 -8.32
CA LEU A 162 4.55 3.39 -7.20
C LEU A 162 4.59 1.91 -7.58
N LEU A 163 3.55 1.42 -8.27
CA LEU A 163 3.42 0.06 -8.80
C LEU A 163 2.73 0.11 -10.17
N GLY A 164 3.10 -0.81 -11.07
CA GLY A 164 2.57 -0.88 -12.43
C GLY A 164 3.24 0.11 -13.39
N GLU A 165 2.49 0.58 -14.38
CA GLU A 165 2.98 1.47 -15.44
C GLU A 165 1.99 2.61 -15.70
N TYR A 166 2.50 3.79 -16.04
CA TYR A 166 1.70 4.90 -16.57
C TYR A 166 2.45 5.56 -17.73
N ASP A 167 1.81 5.67 -18.90
CA ASP A 167 2.35 6.35 -20.09
C ASP A 167 3.79 5.92 -20.46
N GLY A 168 4.02 4.61 -20.52
CA GLY A 168 5.34 4.02 -20.82
C GLY A 168 6.34 4.09 -19.68
N SER A 169 5.99 4.70 -18.54
CA SER A 169 6.84 4.80 -17.34
C SER A 169 6.46 3.73 -16.32
N ALA A 170 7.33 2.74 -16.12
CA ALA A 170 7.06 1.58 -15.28
C ALA A 170 7.85 1.58 -13.96
N SER A 171 7.18 1.20 -12.87
CA SER A 171 7.83 0.86 -11.60
C SER A 171 8.69 -0.40 -11.78
N PRO A 172 9.87 -0.51 -11.13
CA PRO A 172 10.71 -1.70 -11.22
C PRO A 172 10.14 -2.91 -10.44
N ILE A 173 9.04 -2.71 -9.71
CA ILE A 173 8.43 -3.72 -8.83
C ILE A 173 7.60 -4.70 -9.67
N PRO A 174 7.74 -6.02 -9.45
CA PRO A 174 6.99 -7.02 -10.19
C PRO A 174 5.48 -6.94 -9.92
N ILE A 175 4.70 -7.26 -10.95
CA ILE A 175 3.22 -7.34 -10.95
C ILE A 175 2.77 -8.72 -11.42
N TYR A 176 1.59 -9.17 -10.98
CA TYR A 176 1.11 -10.55 -11.21
C TYR A 176 -0.30 -10.63 -11.80
N ALA A 177 -1.05 -9.54 -11.79
CA ALA A 177 -2.42 -9.40 -12.27
C ALA A 177 -2.69 -7.95 -12.72
N HIS A 178 -1.78 -7.37 -13.52
CA HIS A 178 -1.90 -6.01 -14.07
C HIS A 178 -2.22 -4.92 -13.01
N GLU A 179 -1.77 -5.13 -11.77
CA GLU A 179 -2.01 -4.23 -10.67
C GLU A 179 -1.18 -2.96 -10.77
N PHE A 180 -1.75 -1.88 -10.25
CA PHE A 180 -1.10 -0.59 -10.19
C PHE A 180 -1.47 0.15 -8.92
N ILE A 181 -0.54 0.98 -8.47
CA ILE A 181 -0.72 1.93 -7.38
C ILE A 181 0.02 3.20 -7.81
N TRP A 182 -0.71 4.30 -7.91
CA TRP A 182 -0.18 5.60 -8.30
C TRP A 182 -0.45 6.62 -7.21
N HIS A 183 0.53 7.48 -6.96
CA HIS A 183 0.35 8.65 -6.10
C HIS A 183 0.23 9.89 -6.96
N LEU A 184 -0.95 10.48 -6.98
CA LEU A 184 -1.25 11.74 -7.62
C LEU A 184 -1.05 12.89 -6.64
N ARG A 185 -0.30 13.91 -7.05
CA ARG A 185 -0.22 15.19 -6.36
C ARG A 185 -0.75 16.29 -7.26
N VAL A 186 -1.79 17.00 -6.81
CA VAL A 186 -2.40 18.12 -7.53
C VAL A 186 -2.12 19.42 -6.77
N GLU A 187 -1.58 20.41 -7.48
CA GLU A 187 -1.25 21.71 -6.89
C GLU A 187 -2.49 22.42 -6.34
N PRO A 188 -2.32 23.37 -5.40
CA PRO A 188 -3.41 24.19 -4.86
C PRO A 188 -4.30 24.78 -5.95
N MET A 189 -5.63 24.70 -5.82
CA MET A 189 -6.57 25.22 -6.83
C MET A 189 -6.31 24.66 -8.25
N GLY A 190 -5.72 23.47 -8.34
CA GLY A 190 -5.35 22.79 -9.58
C GLY A 190 -6.37 21.74 -10.01
N ALA A 191 -6.21 21.26 -11.24
CA ALA A 191 -6.96 20.14 -11.76
C ALA A 191 -6.04 19.21 -12.55
N ALA A 192 -6.38 17.93 -12.58
CA ALA A 192 -5.65 16.90 -13.29
C ALA A 192 -6.62 15.98 -14.02
N ARG A 193 -6.22 15.50 -15.20
CA ARG A 193 -6.86 14.38 -15.87
C ARG A 193 -5.87 13.23 -15.93
N VAL A 194 -6.34 12.05 -15.55
CA VAL A 194 -5.52 10.83 -15.54
C VAL A 194 -6.21 9.81 -16.44
N ALA A 195 -5.49 9.37 -17.47
CA ALA A 195 -5.89 8.22 -18.28
C ALA A 195 -5.89 6.94 -17.44
N LEU A 196 -6.92 6.12 -17.62
CA LEU A 196 -7.13 4.87 -16.90
C LEU A 196 -7.30 3.74 -17.91
N HIS A 197 -6.92 2.53 -17.52
CA HIS A 197 -7.28 1.35 -18.31
C HIS A 197 -8.80 1.17 -18.33
N PRO A 198 -9.43 1.00 -19.52
CA PRO A 198 -10.88 0.91 -19.66
C PRO A 198 -11.47 -0.23 -18.83
N ASP A 199 -10.82 -1.40 -18.87
CA ASP A 199 -11.38 -2.66 -18.38
C ASP A 199 -10.94 -3.04 -16.97
N LEU A 200 -10.11 -2.21 -16.32
CA LEU A 200 -9.66 -2.48 -14.95
C LEU A 200 -10.60 -1.82 -13.94
N PRO A 201 -10.98 -2.53 -12.85
CA PRO A 201 -11.54 -1.87 -11.68
C PRO A 201 -10.51 -0.89 -11.12
N VAL A 202 -10.97 0.33 -10.84
CA VAL A 202 -10.13 1.39 -10.29
C VAL A 202 -10.84 2.01 -9.09
N ALA A 203 -10.07 2.23 -8.05
CA ALA A 203 -10.47 2.98 -6.88
C ALA A 203 -9.43 4.06 -6.56
N GLY A 204 -9.79 4.94 -5.65
CA GLY A 204 -8.83 5.87 -5.08
C GLY A 204 -9.08 6.18 -3.62
N PHE A 205 -8.10 6.84 -3.01
CA PHE A 205 -8.11 7.21 -1.61
C PHE A 205 -7.58 8.63 -1.41
N LEU A 206 -8.30 9.43 -0.62
CA LEU A 206 -7.98 10.82 -0.27
C LEU A 206 -7.48 10.89 1.18
N PRO A 207 -6.15 10.80 1.45
CA PRO A 207 -5.60 10.76 2.80
C PRO A 207 -5.68 12.09 3.57
N GLY A 208 -5.51 13.23 2.91
CA GLY A 208 -5.36 14.53 3.58
C GLY A 208 -6.69 15.28 3.70
N HIS A 209 -7.13 15.85 2.59
CA HIS A 209 -8.39 16.60 2.49
C HIS A 209 -9.24 16.12 1.32
N GLY A 210 -10.48 16.60 1.24
CA GLY A 210 -11.40 16.26 0.15
C GLY A 210 -11.06 16.93 -1.18
N ALA A 211 -11.61 16.38 -2.26
CA ALA A 211 -11.46 16.85 -3.63
C ALA A 211 -12.78 16.70 -4.41
N VAL A 212 -12.86 17.29 -5.61
CA VAL A 212 -13.93 16.96 -6.55
C VAL A 212 -13.39 15.94 -7.54
N VAL A 213 -14.00 14.76 -7.56
CA VAL A 213 -13.61 13.61 -8.37
C VAL A 213 -14.68 13.38 -9.44
N SER A 214 -14.34 13.70 -10.69
CA SER A 214 -15.24 13.64 -11.85
C SER A 214 -16.62 14.28 -11.56
N GLY A 215 -16.61 15.48 -10.96
CA GLY A 215 -17.82 16.22 -10.59
C GLY A 215 -18.45 15.83 -9.25
N THR A 216 -17.99 14.78 -8.58
CA THR A 216 -18.49 14.34 -7.26
C THR A 216 -17.60 14.85 -6.13
N GLU A 217 -18.18 15.50 -5.12
CA GLU A 217 -17.43 15.88 -3.91
C GLU A 217 -17.10 14.65 -3.06
N VAL A 218 -15.81 14.39 -2.84
CA VAL A 218 -15.33 13.32 -1.98
C VAL A 218 -14.53 13.92 -0.84
N GLY A 219 -14.96 13.67 0.41
CA GLY A 219 -14.31 14.18 1.61
C GLY A 219 -12.94 13.55 1.92
N ALA A 220 -12.30 14.06 2.98
CA ALA A 220 -11.04 13.57 3.51
C ALA A 220 -11.17 12.16 4.13
N GLN A 221 -10.08 11.40 4.14
CA GLN A 221 -10.01 10.02 4.67
C GLN A 221 -11.07 9.12 4.04
N ARG A 222 -11.25 9.25 2.72
CA ARG A 222 -12.26 8.49 1.98
C ARG A 222 -11.68 7.68 0.85
N TYR A 223 -12.13 6.45 0.80
CA TYR A 223 -12.08 5.57 -0.36
C TYR A 223 -13.19 5.96 -1.33
N PHE A 224 -12.94 5.85 -2.63
CA PHE A 224 -13.96 5.96 -3.68
C PHE A 224 -13.74 4.94 -4.80
N GLU A 225 -14.83 4.52 -5.43
CA GLU A 225 -14.84 3.57 -6.55
C GLU A 225 -15.29 4.24 -7.83
N LEU A 226 -14.70 3.81 -8.93
CA LEU A 226 -15.05 4.29 -10.25
C LEU A 226 -15.90 3.26 -11.00
N GLY A 227 -16.88 3.76 -11.75
CA GLY A 227 -17.66 2.94 -12.68
C GLY A 227 -16.81 2.39 -13.83
N ALA A 228 -17.34 1.37 -14.51
CA ALA A 228 -16.68 0.74 -15.65
C ALA A 228 -16.57 1.71 -16.85
N ASP A 229 -17.58 2.55 -17.07
CA ASP A 229 -17.65 3.39 -18.27
C ASP A 229 -16.65 4.56 -18.26
N GLY A 230 -15.90 4.70 -19.36
CA GLY A 230 -14.93 5.77 -19.58
C GLY A 230 -13.49 5.37 -19.29
N THR A 231 -12.55 6.18 -19.79
CA THR A 231 -11.11 5.89 -19.81
C THR A 231 -10.26 6.96 -19.12
N GLU A 232 -10.90 7.93 -18.46
CA GLU A 232 -10.22 9.04 -17.80
C GLU A 232 -10.95 9.44 -16.52
N ILE A 233 -10.22 9.92 -15.53
CA ILE A 233 -10.73 10.54 -14.32
C ILE A 233 -10.26 11.99 -14.24
N GLU A 234 -11.13 12.88 -13.78
CA GLU A 234 -10.78 14.29 -13.51
C GLU A 234 -10.74 14.50 -12.00
N ILE A 235 -9.67 15.10 -11.51
CA ILE A 235 -9.48 15.45 -10.11
C ILE A 235 -9.32 16.96 -10.04
N VAL A 236 -10.16 17.62 -9.24
CA VAL A 236 -10.02 19.06 -8.95
C VAL A 236 -9.71 19.22 -7.47
N ASN A 237 -8.62 19.93 -7.18
CA ASN A 237 -8.25 20.34 -5.84
C ASN A 237 -8.89 21.70 -5.54
N PRO A 238 -9.90 21.79 -4.65
CA PRO A 238 -10.55 23.06 -4.32
C PRO A 238 -9.85 23.81 -3.18
N ARG A 239 -8.67 23.35 -2.73
CA ARG A 239 -7.98 23.87 -1.53
C ARG A 239 -6.72 24.66 -1.88
N ALA A 240 -6.23 25.41 -0.88
CA ALA A 240 -5.02 26.22 -0.97
C ALA A 240 -3.75 25.38 -0.67
N GLU A 241 -3.93 24.17 -0.15
CA GLU A 241 -2.89 23.18 0.07
C GLU A 241 -2.79 22.19 -1.10
N PRO A 242 -1.61 21.59 -1.35
CA PRO A 242 -1.48 20.49 -2.30
C PRO A 242 -2.36 19.30 -1.90
N LEU A 243 -2.96 18.65 -2.89
CA LEU A 243 -3.75 17.45 -2.72
C LEU A 243 -2.90 16.22 -3.00
N ASP A 244 -2.81 15.31 -2.03
CA ASP A 244 -2.34 13.94 -2.24
C ASP A 244 -3.53 12.99 -2.41
N LEU A 245 -3.46 12.11 -3.41
CA LEU A 245 -4.46 11.10 -3.71
C LEU A 245 -3.77 9.82 -4.21
N LEU A 246 -4.25 8.66 -3.79
CA LEU A 246 -3.84 7.38 -4.35
C LEU A 246 -4.87 6.90 -5.36
N LEU A 247 -4.44 6.44 -6.54
CA LEU A 247 -5.25 5.66 -7.47
C LEU A 247 -4.69 4.25 -7.54
N PHE A 248 -5.55 3.25 -7.50
CA PHE A 248 -5.10 1.86 -7.50
C PHE A 248 -6.16 0.93 -8.10
N GLY A 249 -5.69 -0.20 -8.59
CA GLY A 249 -6.53 -1.19 -9.25
C GLY A 249 -5.71 -2.32 -9.85
N GLY A 250 -6.34 -3.12 -10.69
CA GLY A 250 -5.71 -4.25 -11.37
C GLY A 250 -6.71 -5.24 -11.92
N GLU A 251 -6.24 -6.24 -12.64
CA GLU A 251 -7.09 -7.30 -13.15
C GLU A 251 -7.61 -8.17 -11.98
N PRO A 252 -8.92 -8.42 -11.88
CA PRO A 252 -9.46 -9.31 -10.86
C PRO A 252 -8.87 -10.71 -10.95
N ILE A 253 -8.34 -11.21 -9.83
CA ILE A 253 -7.99 -12.63 -9.72
C ILE A 253 -9.28 -13.42 -9.49
N THR A 254 -9.66 -14.24 -10.47
CA THR A 254 -10.93 -15.01 -10.47
C THR A 254 -10.85 -16.35 -9.73
N GLU A 255 -9.67 -16.70 -9.23
CA GLU A 255 -9.45 -17.90 -8.43
C GLU A 255 -10.14 -17.80 -7.05
N PRO A 256 -10.52 -18.93 -6.43
CA PRO A 256 -11.05 -18.93 -5.07
C PRO A 256 -10.09 -18.27 -4.07
N VAL A 257 -10.65 -17.59 -3.06
CA VAL A 257 -9.89 -16.96 -1.97
C VAL A 257 -10.38 -17.49 -0.62
N ALA A 258 -9.46 -18.00 0.17
CA ALA A 258 -9.65 -18.39 1.56
C ALA A 258 -8.69 -17.55 2.42
N MET A 259 -9.24 -16.63 3.22
CA MET A 259 -8.47 -15.70 4.04
C MET A 259 -8.76 -15.89 5.53
N ARG A 260 -7.72 -15.95 6.36
CA ARG A 260 -7.85 -15.94 7.82
C ARG A 260 -6.62 -15.30 8.47
N GLY A 261 -6.83 -14.15 9.10
CA GLY A 261 -5.74 -13.37 9.70
C GLY A 261 -4.68 -13.02 8.64
N PRO A 262 -3.40 -13.35 8.88
CA PRO A 262 -2.31 -12.97 7.98
C PRO A 262 -2.15 -13.86 6.72
N PHE A 263 -2.98 -14.89 6.55
CA PHE A 263 -2.84 -15.86 5.47
C PHE A 263 -3.98 -15.73 4.46
N VAL A 264 -3.61 -15.62 3.18
CA VAL A 264 -4.54 -15.56 2.05
C VAL A 264 -4.18 -16.67 1.07
N MET A 265 -4.95 -17.75 1.09
CA MET A 265 -4.76 -18.92 0.24
C MET A 265 -5.95 -19.08 -0.72
N ASN A 266 -5.99 -20.15 -1.52
CA ASN A 266 -7.13 -20.44 -2.39
C ASN A 266 -8.16 -21.38 -1.73
N THR A 267 -7.72 -22.25 -0.82
CA THR A 267 -8.61 -23.22 -0.16
C THR A 267 -8.46 -23.26 1.37
N GLU A 268 -9.50 -23.72 2.06
CA GLU A 268 -9.45 -23.99 3.51
C GLU A 268 -8.39 -25.04 3.89
N GLY A 269 -8.10 -25.99 2.99
CA GLY A 269 -7.03 -26.98 3.19
C GLY A 269 -5.65 -26.32 3.26
N GLU A 270 -5.38 -25.39 2.34
CA GLU A 270 -4.16 -24.60 2.30
C GLU A 270 -4.04 -23.66 3.50
N LEU A 271 -5.14 -23.02 3.95
CA LEU A 271 -5.11 -22.23 5.19
C LEU A 271 -4.72 -23.09 6.39
N LYS A 272 -5.33 -24.27 6.54
CA LYS A 272 -4.97 -25.20 7.63
C LYS A 272 -3.51 -25.60 7.54
N GLN A 273 -2.97 -25.78 6.34
CA GLN A 273 -1.55 -26.05 6.13
C GLN A 273 -0.68 -24.87 6.56
N ALA A 274 -0.99 -23.65 6.10
CA ALA A 274 -0.26 -22.44 6.46
C ALA A 274 -0.17 -22.24 7.99
N PHE A 275 -1.28 -22.44 8.72
CA PHE A 275 -1.25 -22.38 10.19
C PHE A 275 -0.42 -23.48 10.84
N ARG A 276 -0.42 -24.71 10.29
CA ARG A 276 0.41 -25.81 10.81
C ARG A 276 1.90 -25.51 10.61
N GLU A 277 2.29 -25.12 9.41
CA GLU A 277 3.69 -24.82 9.05
C GLU A 277 4.22 -23.63 9.87
N PHE A 278 3.43 -22.56 10.02
CA PHE A 278 3.80 -21.44 10.90
C PHE A 278 4.02 -21.90 12.36
N ARG A 279 3.12 -22.70 12.92
CA ARG A 279 3.25 -23.23 14.30
C ARG A 279 4.43 -24.19 14.46
N ALA A 280 4.85 -24.85 13.39
CA ALA A 280 6.03 -25.71 13.35
C ALA A 280 7.34 -24.91 13.19
N GLY A 281 7.27 -23.57 13.04
CA GLY A 281 8.44 -22.70 12.86
C GLY A 281 9.00 -22.70 11.44
N GLU A 282 8.25 -23.22 10.45
CA GLU A 282 8.74 -23.38 9.08
C GLU A 282 8.87 -22.06 8.31
N TYR A 283 8.35 -20.96 8.84
CA TYR A 283 8.48 -19.63 8.24
C TYR A 283 9.77 -18.92 8.65
N GLY A 284 10.64 -19.59 9.39
CA GLY A 284 11.94 -19.08 9.82
C GLY A 284 11.86 -18.10 10.98
N GLN A 285 13.01 -17.52 11.29
CA GLN A 285 13.19 -16.52 12.35
C GLN A 285 13.95 -15.33 11.79
N ILE A 286 13.62 -14.14 12.27
CA ILE A 286 14.29 -12.91 11.86
C ILE A 286 15.67 -12.86 12.53
N ALA A 287 16.72 -12.70 11.74
CA ALA A 287 18.05 -12.40 12.24
C ALA A 287 18.23 -10.88 12.26
N TYR A 288 17.87 -10.23 13.37
CA TYR A 288 18.00 -8.79 13.52
C TYR A 288 19.46 -8.36 13.38
N GLN A 289 19.69 -7.40 12.49
CA GLN A 289 20.99 -6.76 12.34
C GLN A 289 21.02 -5.49 13.21
N PRO A 290 22.17 -5.15 13.83
CA PRO A 290 22.33 -3.87 14.48
C PRO A 290 22.08 -2.74 13.48
N GLU A 291 21.23 -1.78 13.82
CA GLU A 291 21.08 -0.57 13.00
C GLU A 291 22.39 0.23 13.07
N THR A 292 23.03 0.44 11.91
CA THR A 292 24.19 1.33 11.78
C THR A 292 23.70 2.73 11.39
N ASP A 293 24.19 3.75 12.10
CA ASP A 293 23.85 5.17 11.89
C ASP A 293 24.22 5.71 10.49
#